data_AF-A0A6A8LSR6-F1
#
_entry.id   AF-A0A6A8LSR6-F1
#
_cell.length_a   1.000
_cell.length_b   1.000
_cell.length_c   1.000
_cell.angle_alpha   90.00
_cell.angle_beta   90.00
_cell.angle_gamma   90.00
#
_symmetry.space_group_name_H-M   'P 1'
#
loop_
_entity.id
_entity.type
_entity.pdbx_description
1 polymer ?
#
loop_
_entity_poly.entity_id
_entity_poly.type
_entity_poly.pdbx_seq_one_letter_code
_entity_poly.pdbx_strand_id
1 'polypeptide(L)' 'MNSMLLIIAPAVCAFILTVIFVPMFISYFRKRKEGQMIREEGPKWHQKKSGTPTMGGFVFNLAILAVVLVF' A
#
# COMPACT_ATOMS: atom_id res chain seq x y z
N MET A 1 -17.95 -21.86 13.64
CA MET A 1 -16.87 -21.48 12.70
C MET A 1 -15.55 -21.87 13.33
N ASN A 2 -14.64 -22.54 12.61
CA ASN A 2 -13.36 -22.98 13.19
C ASN A 2 -12.51 -21.74 13.55
N SER A 3 -12.01 -21.63 14.79
CA SER A 3 -11.26 -20.43 15.25
C SER A 3 -10.05 -20.10 14.38
N MET A 4 -9.44 -21.12 13.78
CA MET A 4 -8.35 -20.94 12.81
C MET A 4 -8.80 -20.27 11.51
N LEU A 5 -9.99 -20.61 10.99
CA LEU A 5 -10.51 -20.02 9.76
C LEU A 5 -10.84 -18.54 9.92
N LEU A 6 -11.34 -18.14 11.11
CA LEU A 6 -11.63 -16.74 11.44
C LEU A 6 -10.39 -15.84 11.45
N ILE A 7 -9.19 -16.41 11.63
CA ILE A 7 -7.94 -15.65 11.66
C ILE A 7 -7.27 -15.67 10.28
N ILE A 8 -7.18 -16.85 9.66
CA ILE A 8 -6.42 -17.04 8.43
C ILE A 8 -7.15 -16.41 7.24
N ALA A 9 -8.47 -16.55 7.14
CA ALA A 9 -9.23 -16.05 5.99
C ALA A 9 -9.12 -14.51 5.83
N PRO A 10 -9.41 -13.68 6.84
CA PRO A 10 -9.28 -12.23 6.70
C PRO A 10 -7.82 -11.80 6.47
N ALA A 11 -6.83 -12.47 7.08
CA ALA A 11 -5.42 -12.16 6.85
C ALA A 11 -5.02 -12.38 5.39
N VAL A 12 -5.43 -13.50 4.78
CA VAL A 12 -5.17 -13.77 3.36
C VAL A 12 -5.92 -12.80 2.46
N CYS A 13 -7.18 -12.50 2.76
CA CYS A 13 -7.97 -11.52 2.00
C CYS A 13 -7.32 -10.12 2.03
N ALA A 14 -6.89 -9.64 3.19
CA ALA A 14 -6.23 -8.35 3.34
C ALA A 14 -4.90 -8.29 2.57
N PHE A 15 -4.13 -9.39 2.60
CA PHE A 15 -2.90 -9.52 1.82
C PHE A 15 -3.15 -9.42 0.31
N ILE A 16 -4.11 -10.19 -0.21
CA ILE A 16 -4.44 -10.20 -1.64
C ILE A 16 -4.89 -8.81 -2.11
N LEU A 17 -5.79 -8.16 -1.37
CA LEU A 17 -6.26 -6.81 -1.70
C LEU A 17 -5.08 -5.83 -1.76
N THR A 18 -4.22 -5.85 -0.75
CA THR A 18 -3.07 -4.96 -0.67
C THR A 18 -2.11 -5.14 -1.85
N VAL A 19 -1.75 -6.39 -2.18
CA VAL A 19 -0.83 -6.70 -3.29
C VAL A 19 -1.36 -6.19 -4.63
N ILE A 20 -2.68 -6.22 -4.83
CA ILE A 20 -3.32 -5.72 -6.05
C ILE A 20 -3.41 -4.18 -6.06
N PHE A 21 -3.86 -3.57 -4.97
CA PHE A 21 -4.16 -2.14 -4.94
C PHE A 21 -2.93 -1.23 -4.77
N VAL A 22 -1.88 -1.68 -4.07
CA VAL A 22 -0.65 -0.89 -3.88
C VAL A 22 0.03 -0.48 -5.20
N PRO A 23 0.32 -1.37 -6.17
CA PRO A 23 0.94 -0.98 -7.43
C PRO A 23 0.04 -0.05 -8.26
N MET A 24 -1.29 -0.26 -8.22
CA MET A 24 -2.26 0.61 -8.88
C MET A 24 -2.23 2.03 -8.29
N PHE A 25 -2.19 2.11 -6.95
CA PHE A 25 -2.07 3.37 -6.21
C PHE A 25 -0.75 4.09 -6.53
N ILE A 26 0.39 3.38 -6.53
CA ILE A 26 1.68 3.96 -6.89
C ILE A 26 1.65 4.53 -8.31
N SER A 27 1.12 3.78 -9.27
CA SER A 27 1.01 4.22 -10.67
C SER A 27 0.13 5.47 -10.80
N TYR A 28 -0.97 5.54 -10.06
CA TYR A 28 -1.89 6.69 -10.05
C TYR A 28 -1.19 7.98 -9.58
N PHE A 29 -0.54 7.95 -8.42
CA PHE A 29 0.13 9.15 -7.88
C PHE A 29 1.36 9.56 -8.71
N ARG A 30 2.09 8.58 -9.25
CA ARG A 30 3.21 8.85 -10.15
C ARG A 30 2.75 9.57 -11.43
N LYS A 31 1.59 9.22 -11.98
CA LYS A 31 0.99 9.93 -13.13
C LYS A 31 0.61 11.38 -12.80
N ARG A 32 0.23 11.66 -11.55
CA ARG A 32 -0.09 13.00 -11.07
C ARG A 32 1.11 13.84 -10.65
N LYS A 33 2.33 13.28 -10.69
CA LYS A 33 3.56 13.92 -10.19
C LYS A 33 3.48 14.29 -8.70
N GLU A 34 2.59 13.64 -7.95
CA GLU A 34 2.40 13.81 -6.49
C GLU A 34 3.29 12.85 -5.69
N GLY A 35 4.47 12.53 -6.23
CA GLY A 35 5.44 11.66 -5.56
C GLY A 35 6.37 12.45 -4.64
N GLN A 36 7.11 11.73 -3.80
CA GLN A 36 8.09 12.34 -2.92
C GLN A 36 9.19 13.04 -3.71
N MET A 37 9.41 14.33 -3.41
CA MET A 37 10.58 15.08 -3.88
C MET A 37 11.78 14.70 -3.01
N ILE A 38 12.85 14.22 -3.63
CA ILE A 38 14.09 13.87 -2.94
C ILE A 38 15.05 15.06 -2.98
N ARG A 39 15.56 15.45 -1.82
CA ARG A 39 16.54 16.55 -1.70
C ARG A 39 17.84 16.21 -2.40
N GLU A 40 18.48 17.20 -3.00
CA GLU A 40 19.74 17.01 -3.75
C GLU A 40 20.95 16.74 -2.84
N GLU A 41 20.93 17.23 -1.60
CA GLU A 41 22.02 17.02 -0.62
C GLU A 41 22.11 15.59 -0.07
N GLY A 42 21.12 14.74 -0.37
CA GLY A 42 21.06 13.36 0.09
C GLY A 42 21.97 12.40 -0.69
N PRO A 43 22.11 11.14 -0.23
CA PRO A 43 22.82 10.12 -0.97
C PRO A 43 22.22 9.93 -2.37
N LYS A 44 23.07 9.86 -3.41
CA LYS A 44 22.61 9.75 -4.81
C LYS A 44 21.66 8.57 -5.07
N TRP A 45 21.77 7.48 -4.30
CA TRP A 45 20.89 6.32 -4.42
C TRP A 45 19.45 6.57 -3.93
N HIS A 46 19.20 7.63 -3.16
CA HIS A 46 17.84 8.06 -2.79
C HIS A 46 17.06 8.61 -3.98
N GLN A 47 17.73 9.13 -5.01
CA GLN A 47 17.06 9.67 -6.21
C GLN A 47 16.21 8.62 -6.92
N LYS A 48 16.54 7.32 -6.77
CA LYS A 48 15.70 6.21 -7.28
C LYS A 48 14.29 6.18 -6.69
N LYS A 49 14.08 6.74 -5.51
CA LYS A 49 12.77 6.83 -4.84
C LYS A 49 11.97 8.06 -5.27
N SER A 50 12.58 8.99 -6.01
CA SER A 50 11.92 10.21 -6.49
C SER A 50 10.66 9.86 -7.29
N GLY A 51 9.56 10.55 -7.00
CA GLY A 51 8.28 10.30 -7.65
C GLY A 51 7.48 9.12 -7.07
N THR A 52 7.97 8.44 -6.03
CA THR A 52 7.21 7.41 -5.31
C THR A 52 6.32 8.07 -4.25
N PRO A 53 5.01 7.79 -4.18
CA PRO A 53 4.14 8.37 -3.16
C PRO A 53 4.51 7.85 -1.76
N THR A 54 4.43 8.73 -0.76
CA THR A 54 4.70 8.39 0.66
C THR A 54 3.50 7.76 1.38
N MET A 55 2.33 7.74 0.74
CA MET A 55 1.05 7.36 1.35
C MET A 55 0.66 5.87 1.14
N GLY A 56 1.62 4.96 1.08
CA GLY A 56 1.32 3.51 0.98
C GLY A 56 0.47 2.99 2.15
N GLY A 57 0.65 3.57 3.34
CA GLY A 57 -0.16 3.34 4.54
C GLY A 57 -1.67 3.44 4.32
N PHE A 58 -2.11 4.32 3.44
CA PHE A 58 -3.53 4.54 3.15
C PHE A 58 -4.18 3.29 2.55
N VAL A 59 -3.50 2.64 1.62
CA VAL A 59 -4.00 1.42 0.97
C VAL A 59 -4.12 0.27 1.97
N PHE A 60 -3.14 0.12 2.87
CA PHE A 60 -3.21 -0.90 3.92
C PHE A 60 -4.41 -0.68 4.84
N ASN A 61 -4.62 0.55 5.32
CA ASN A 61 -5.74 0.86 6.20
C ASN A 61 -7.10 0.60 5.52
N LEU A 62 -7.24 0.99 4.24
CA LEU A 62 -8.46 0.70 3.48
C LEU A 62 -8.69 -0.79 3.27
N ALA A 63 -7.64 -1.56 2.95
CA ALA A 63 -7.75 -3.01 2.77
C ALA A 63 -8.14 -3.71 4.07
N ILE A 64 -7.53 -3.32 5.20
CA ILE A 64 -7.86 -3.84 6.53
C ILE A 64 -9.31 -3.50 6.87
N LEU A 65 -9.71 -2.23 6.72
CA LEU A 65 -11.07 -1.78 7.01
C LEU A 65 -12.10 -2.54 6.18
N ALA A 66 -11.86 -2.71 4.88
CA ALA A 66 -12.75 -3.44 3.99
C ALA A 66 -12.90 -4.91 4.41
N VAL A 67 -11.82 -5.57 4.82
CA VAL A 67 -11.85 -6.97 5.26
C VAL A 67 -12.58 -7.11 6.60
N VAL A 68 -12.30 -6.23 7.56
CA VAL A 68 -12.94 -6.23 8.89
C VAL A 68 -14.45 -5.99 8.80
N LEU A 69 -14.93 -5.26 7.79
CA LEU A 69 -16.37 -5.06 7.58
C LEU A 69 -17.08 -6.27 6.97
N VAL A 70 -16.35 -7.19 6.34
CA VAL A 70 -16.90 -8.36 5.63
C VAL A 70 -16.86 -9.62 6.49
N PHE A 71 -15.84 -9.77 7.35
CA PHE A 71 -15.61 -10.93 8.22
C PHE A 71 -16.07 -10.67 9.65
#